data_AF-A0A940U9K7-F1
#
_entry.id   AF-A0A940U9K7-F1
#
_cell.length_a   1.000
_cell.length_b   1.000
_cell.length_c   1.000
_cell.angle_alpha   90.00
_cell.angle_beta   90.00
_cell.angle_gamma   90.00
#
_symmetry.space_group_name_H-M   'P 1'
#
loop_
_entity.id
_entity.type
_entity.pdbx_description
1 polymer ?
#
loop_
_entity_poly.entity_id
_entity_poly.type
_entity_poly.pdbx_seq_one_letter_code
_entity_poly.pdbx_strand_id
1 'polypeptide(L)' 'MATNGNKNFVYHFYRRERNGEDQFIGSLKERRKSPERITHASIMNWAKNLAPKDIFEERVYFVQWEF' A
#
# COMPACT_ATOMS: atom_id res chain seq x y z
N MET A 1 3.52 19.77 -23.51
CA MET A 1 3.62 18.29 -23.51
C MET A 1 4.51 17.92 -22.34
N ALA A 2 3.94 17.48 -21.21
CA ALA A 2 4.73 17.06 -20.06
C ALA A 2 5.16 15.61 -20.27
N THR A 3 6.46 15.37 -20.25
CA THR A 3 7.04 14.03 -20.18
C THR A 3 6.58 13.38 -18.88
N ASN A 4 5.54 12.55 -18.94
CA ASN A 4 5.23 11.60 -17.87
C ASN A 4 6.40 10.60 -17.83
N GLY A 5 7.44 10.92 -17.06
CA GLY A 5 8.33 9.90 -16.55
C GLY A 5 7.46 8.89 -15.83
N ASN A 6 7.45 7.64 -16.31
CA ASN A 6 6.73 6.55 -15.64
C ASN A 6 7.34 6.38 -14.25
N LYS A 7 6.77 7.05 -13.25
CA LYS A 7 7.14 6.83 -11.86
C LYS A 7 6.66 5.45 -11.48
N ASN A 8 7.59 4.52 -11.23
CA ASN A 8 7.20 3.22 -10.71
C ASN A 8 7.07 3.35 -9.20
N PHE A 9 5.88 3.06 -8.70
CA PHE A 9 5.63 3.00 -7.28
C PHE A 9 5.29 1.58 -6.86
N VAL A 10 5.71 1.21 -5.66
CA VAL A 10 5.19 0.03 -4.96
C VAL A 10 4.71 0.47 -3.59
N TYR A 11 3.50 0.03 -3.23
CA TYR A 11 2.95 0.16 -1.90
C TYR A 11 3.25 -1.14 -1.15
N HIS A 12 4.09 -1.07 -0.13
CA HIS A 12 4.33 -2.18 0.80
C HIS A 12 3.36 -2.07 1.98
N PHE A 13 2.65 -3.15 2.28
CA PHE A 13 1.68 -3.22 3.36
C PHE A 13 2.26 -3.91 4.57
N TYR A 14 2.02 -3.34 5.74
CA TYR A 14 2.49 -3.85 7.01
C TYR A 14 1.38 -3.85 8.06
N ARG A 15 1.49 -4.75 9.03
CA ARG A 15 0.72 -4.75 10.27
C ARG A 15 1.66 -4.50 11.43
N ARG A 16 1.31 -3.57 12.31
CA ARG A 16 1.97 -3.44 13.61
C ARG A 16 1.37 -4.42 14.62
N GLU A 17 2.20 -5.31 15.13
CA GLU A 17 1.86 -6.25 16.19
C GLU A 17 1.67 -5.57 17.55
N ARG A 18 1.11 -6.29 18.54
CA ARG A 18 1.01 -5.79 19.93
C ARG A 18 2.36 -5.56 20.59
N ASN A 19 3.39 -6.30 20.20
CA ASN A 19 4.76 -6.13 20.68
C ASN A 19 5.50 -4.97 19.98
N GLY A 20 4.85 -4.29 19.01
CA GLY A 20 5.44 -3.19 18.25
C GLY A 20 6.23 -3.61 17.01
N GLU A 21 6.35 -4.91 16.73
CA GLU A 21 6.99 -5.40 15.52
C GLU A 21 6.12 -5.18 14.28
N ASP A 22 6.78 -4.98 13.14
CA ASP A 22 6.10 -4.77 11.86
C ASP A 22 6.13 -6.07 11.04
N GLN A 23 4.95 -6.66 10.82
CA GLN A 23 4.76 -7.83 9.98
C GLN A 23 4.43 -7.40 8.55
N PHE A 24 5.20 -7.87 7.57
CA PHE A 24 4.90 -7.66 6.16
C PHE A 24 3.67 -8.46 5.72
N ILE A 25 2.74 -7.80 5.04
CA ILE A 25 1.50 -8.41 4.51
C ILE A 25 1.64 -8.70 3.02
N GLY A 26 2.18 -7.76 2.24
CA GLY A 26 2.24 -7.86 0.79
C GLY A 26 2.59 -6.55 0.11
N SER A 27 2.57 -6.56 -1.23
CA SER A 27 2.90 -5.39 -2.03
C SER A 27 1.94 -5.17 -3.21
N LEU A 28 1.72 -3.91 -3.56
CA LEU A 28 0.98 -3.50 -4.74
C LEU A 28 1.86 -2.60 -5.61
N LYS A 29 2.29 -3.10 -6.77
CA LYS A 29 2.96 -2.28 -7.79
C LYS A 29 1.93 -1.41 -8.51
N GLU A 30 2.14 -0.10 -8.53
CA GLU A 30 1.33 0.82 -9.31
C GLU A 30 1.59 0.59 -10.80
N ARG A 31 0.51 0.38 -11.56
CA ARG A 31 0.55 0.10 -13.01
C ARG A 31 -0.32 1.09 -13.79
N ARG A 32 -1.05 1.97 -13.11
CA ARG A 32 -1.91 2.98 -13.74
C ARG A 32 -1.05 4.06 -14.37
N LYS A 33 -1.48 4.54 -15.54
CA LYS A 33 -0.87 5.67 -16.24
C LYS A 33 -1.04 7.02 -15.52
N SER A 34 -1.99 7.08 -14.58
CA SER A 34 -2.31 8.24 -13.75
C SER A 34 -2.26 7.84 -12.27
N PRO A 35 -1.06 7.80 -11.65
CA PRO A 35 -0.90 7.47 -10.23
C PRO A 35 -1.68 8.42 -9.31
N GLU A 36 -1.87 9.68 -9.72
CA GLU A 36 -2.58 10.73 -8.97
C GLU A 36 -4.04 10.38 -8.62
N ARG A 37 -4.63 9.37 -9.28
CA ARG A 37 -6.00 8.92 -9.00
C ARG A 37 -6.09 7.92 -7.85
N ILE A 38 -4.98 7.34 -7.40
CA ILE A 38 -5.02 6.41 -6.27
C ILE A 38 -5.15 7.19 -4.96
N THR A 39 -6.16 6.82 -4.15
CA THR A 39 -6.37 7.44 -2.84
C THR A 39 -5.85 6.55 -1.73
N HIS A 40 -5.58 7.13 -0.57
CA HIS A 40 -5.28 6.39 0.65
C HIS A 40 -6.34 5.31 0.93
N ALA A 41 -7.63 5.65 0.79
CA ALA A 41 -8.74 4.70 0.99
C ALA A 41 -8.69 3.52 0.00
N SER A 42 -8.35 3.79 -1.27
CA SER A 42 -8.15 2.73 -2.26
C SER A 42 -7.02 1.79 -1.82
N ILE A 43 -5.86 2.33 -1.44
CA ILE A 43 -4.69 1.54 -1.02
C ILE A 43 -5.01 0.69 0.23
N MET A 44 -5.69 1.27 1.21
CA MET A 44 -6.11 0.55 2.42
C MET A 44 -7.14 -0.55 2.13
N ASN A 45 -8.07 -0.36 1.19
CA ASN A 45 -8.98 -1.43 0.78
C ASN A 45 -8.25 -2.61 0.15
N TRP A 46 -7.15 -2.37 -0.58
CA TRP A 46 -6.27 -3.45 -1.06
C TRP A 46 -5.58 -4.16 0.10
N ALA A 47 -5.03 -3.41 1.06
CA ALA A 47 -4.40 -3.98 2.25
C ALA A 47 -5.35 -4.89 3.04
N LYS A 48 -6.61 -4.46 3.21
CA LYS A 48 -7.67 -5.25 3.85
C LYS A 48 -7.98 -6.56 3.13
N ASN A 49 -7.98 -6.56 1.80
CA ASN A 49 -8.22 -7.78 1.02
C ASN A 49 -7.05 -8.78 1.11
N LEU A 50 -5.84 -8.31 1.40
CA LEU A 50 -4.65 -9.15 1.58
C LEU A 50 -4.51 -9.66 3.02
N ALA A 51 -5.02 -8.91 3.99
CA ALA A 51 -4.99 -9.25 5.40
C ALA A 51 -6.08 -10.29 5.75
N PRO A 52 -5.79 -11.30 6.58
CA PRO A 52 -6.81 -12.15 7.20
C PRO A 52 -7.94 -11.34 7.87
N LYS A 53 -9.19 -11.81 7.74
CA LYS A 53 -10.42 -11.13 8.23
C LYS A 53 -10.40 -10.76 9.73
N ASP A 54 -9.58 -11.44 10.52
CA ASP A 54 -9.56 -11.30 11.98
C ASP A 54 -8.58 -10.19 12.45
N ILE A 55 -7.99 -9.46 11.51
CA ILE A 55 -6.96 -8.47 11.80
C ILE A 55 -7.59 -7.09 12.05
N PHE A 56 -7.24 -6.51 13.20
CA PHE A 56 -7.55 -5.12 13.54
C PHE A 56 -6.99 -4.16 12.48
N GLU A 57 -7.88 -3.58 11.69
CA GLU A 57 -7.56 -2.63 10.62
C GLU A 57 -6.75 -1.42 11.10
N GLU A 58 -6.91 -1.06 12.39
CA GLU A 58 -6.28 0.09 13.04
C GLU A 58 -4.75 0.03 13.09
N ARG A 59 -4.16 -1.14 12.83
CA ARG A 59 -2.70 -1.35 12.85
C ARG A 59 -2.11 -1.66 11.49
N VAL A 60 -2.93 -1.63 10.44
CA VAL A 60 -2.48 -1.79 9.07
C VAL A 60 -2.05 -0.42 8.54
N TYR A 61 -0.89 -0.38 7.90
CA TYR A 61 -0.39 0.81 7.21
C TYR A 61 0.35 0.40 5.95
N PHE A 62 0.69 1.40 5.13
CA PHE A 62 1.52 1.18 3.95
C PHE A 62 2.66 2.17 3.85
N VAL A 63 3.72 1.76 3.16
CA VAL A 63 4.85 2.61 2.78
C VAL A 63 4.91 2.64 1.26
N GLN A 64 4.98 3.85 0.69
CA GLN A 64 5.14 4.06 -0.75
C GLN A 64 6.64 4.17 -1.08
N TRP A 65 7.10 3.38 -2.05
CA TRP A 65 8.46 3.39 -2.56
C TRP A 65 8.45 3.78 -4.04
N GLU A 66 9.30 4.74 -4.43
CA GLU A 66 9.52 5.17 -5.83
C GLU A 66 10.85 4.58 -6.34
N PHE A 67 10.88 4.04 -7.57
CA PHE A 67 12.08 3.46 -8.19
C PHE A 67 12.09 3.53 -9.72
#